data_AF-A0A5K0WEC1-F1
#
_entry.id   AF-A0A5K0WEC1-F1
#
_cell.length_a   1.000
_cell.length_b   1.000
_cell.length_c   1.000
_cell.angle_alpha   90.00
_cell.angle_beta   90.00
_cell.angle_gamma   90.00
#
_symmetry.space_group_name_H-M   'P 1'
#
loop_
_entity.id
_entity.type
_entity.pdbx_description
1 polymer ?
#
loop_
_entity_poly.entity_id
_entity_poly.type
_entity_poly.pdbx_seq_one_letter_code
_entity_poly.pdbx_strand_id
1 'polypeptide(L)' 'FKKSMWRKSMPKGLIIKKYIEGPDGILLRDNAYVGELAWEEEPEASPVTIAEIIDSETNMKAEKKEMLKEELCI' A
#
# COMPACT_ATOMS: atom_id res chain seq x y z
N PHE A 1 8.60 4.41 10.59
CA PHE A 1 8.74 2.99 10.98
C PHE A 1 8.38 2.12 9.78
N LYS A 2 9.23 1.17 9.38
CA LYS A 2 8.92 0.24 8.27
C LYS A 2 7.75 -0.67 8.67
N LYS A 3 6.78 -0.88 7.76
CA LYS A 3 5.56 -1.69 8.02
C LYS A 3 5.92 -3.13 8.43
N SER A 4 6.97 -3.69 7.83
CA SER A 4 7.49 -5.03 8.17
C SER A 4 7.98 -5.18 9.62
N MET A 5 8.47 -4.11 10.25
CA MET A 5 8.95 -4.18 11.63
C MET A 5 7.80 -4.33 12.64
N TRP A 6 6.65 -3.73 12.36
CA TRP A 6 5.45 -3.86 13.21
C TRP A 6 4.89 -5.29 13.19
N ARG A 7 4.95 -5.97 12.04
CA ARG A 7 4.55 -7.38 11.94
C ARG A 7 5.48 -8.31 12.74
N LYS A 8 6.80 -8.06 12.70
CA LYS A 8 7.79 -8.90 13.40
C LYS A 8 7.70 -8.79 14.92
N SER A 9 7.31 -7.63 15.46
CA SER A 9 7.17 -7.43 16.90
C SER A 9 5.79 -7.84 17.44
N MET A 10 4.82 -8.16 16.57
CA MET A 10 3.48 -8.57 16.99
C MET A 10 3.43 -10.06 17.37
N PRO A 11 2.81 -10.40 18.53
CA PRO A 11 2.54 -11.79 18.88
C PRO A 11 1.63 -12.46 17.84
N LYS A 12 1.93 -13.71 17.47
CA LYS A 12 1.05 -14.50 16.58
C LYS A 12 -0.34 -14.66 17.22
N GLY A 13 -1.40 -14.38 16.45
CA GLY A 13 -2.78 -14.49 16.92
C GLY A 13 -3.36 -13.22 17.57
N LEU A 14 -2.65 -12.09 17.54
CA LEU A 14 -3.15 -10.82 18.08
C LEU A 14 -4.12 -10.14 17.10
N ILE A 15 -5.41 -10.10 17.43
CA ILE A 15 -6.42 -9.33 16.69
C ILE A 15 -6.37 -7.88 17.19
N ILE A 16 -5.73 -6.98 16.44
CA ILE A 16 -5.78 -5.55 16.75
C ILE A 16 -7.14 -5.00 16.34
N LYS A 17 -7.93 -4.61 17.33
CA LYS A 17 -9.11 -3.76 17.12
C LYS A 17 -8.63 -2.32 17.18
N LYS A 18 -8.55 -1.66 16.03
CA LYS A 18 -8.20 -0.25 15.96
C LYS A 18 -9.40 0.58 16.45
N TYR A 19 -9.14 1.52 17.35
CA TYR A 19 -10.12 2.51 17.80
C TYR A 19 -9.59 3.90 17.43
N ILE A 20 -10.47 4.77 16.95
CA ILE A 20 -10.16 6.16 16.61
C ILE A 20 -10.87 7.02 17.65
N GLU A 21 -10.14 7.96 18.24
CA GLU A 21 -10.72 8.96 19.14
C GLU A 21 -11.46 10.02 18.32
N GLY A 22 -12.76 10.13 18.53
CA GLY A 22 -13.58 11.16 17.92
C GLY A 22 -13.36 12.53 18.58
N PRO A 23 -13.85 13.61 17.96
CA PRO A 23 -13.74 14.96 18.51
C PRO A 23 -14.35 15.12 19.91
N ASP A 24 -15.27 14.23 20.29
CA ASP A 24 -15.91 14.18 21.61
C ASP A 24 -15.19 13.25 22.61
N GLY A 25 -13.99 12.73 22.28
CA GLY A 25 -13.24 11.78 23.11
C GLY A 25 -13.79 10.35 23.10
N ILE A 26 -14.81 10.08 22.27
CA ILE A 26 -15.40 8.74 22.15
C ILE A 26 -14.52 7.86 21.26
N LEU A 27 -14.17 6.68 21.75
CA LEU A 27 -13.42 5.67 20.98
C LEU A 27 -14.36 4.93 20.02
N LEU A 28 -14.28 5.27 18.73
CA LEU A 28 -15.01 4.59 17.66
C LEU A 28 -14.22 3.40 17.16
N ARG A 29 -14.86 2.22 17.13
CA ARG A 29 -14.25 1.02 16.56
C ARG A 29 -14.13 1.17 15.05
N ASP A 30 -12.90 1.16 14.56
CA ASP A 30 -12.60 1.12 13.14
C ASP A 30 -12.80 -0.32 12.65
N ASN A 31 -13.87 -0.55 11.88
CA ASN A 31 -14.22 -1.86 11.33
C ASN A 31 -13.48 -2.17 10.02
N ALA A 32 -12.58 -1.29 9.55
CA ALA A 32 -11.69 -1.57 8.43
C ALA A 32 -10.61 -2.59 8.83
N TYR A 33 -11.03 -3.82 9.14
CA TYR A 33 -10.15 -4.96 9.35
C TYR A 33 -9.35 -5.18 8.06
N VAL A 34 -8.12 -4.71 8.06
CA VAL A 34 -7.18 -4.95 6.98
C VAL A 34 -6.54 -6.31 7.29
N GLY A 35 -6.90 -7.33 6.51
CA GLY A 35 -6.47 -8.72 6.70
C GLY A 35 -4.94 -8.86 6.72
N GLU A 36 -4.44 -10.04 7.06
CA GLU A 36 -3.00 -10.29 7.31
C GLU A 36 -2.06 -9.79 6.19
N LEU A 37 -2.56 -9.73 4.95
CA LEU A 37 -1.86 -9.25 3.76
C LEU A 37 -1.64 -7.73 3.71
N ALA A 38 -2.42 -6.95 4.46
CA ALA A 38 -2.33 -5.49 4.48
C ALA A 38 -1.07 -4.93 5.15
N TRP A 39 -0.37 -5.79 5.88
CA TRP A 39 0.86 -5.50 6.60
C TRP A 39 2.09 -6.05 5.91
N GLU A 40 1.90 -6.69 4.76
CA GLU A 40 3.01 -7.08 3.89
C GLU A 40 3.56 -5.83 3.24
N GLU A 41 4.89 -5.69 3.24
CA GLU A 41 5.51 -4.73 2.35
C GLU A 41 5.16 -5.23 0.95
N GLU A 42 4.35 -4.45 0.22
CA GLU A 42 4.20 -4.67 -1.20
C GLU A 42 5.61 -4.78 -1.77
N PRO A 43 5.90 -5.81 -2.60
CA PRO A 43 7.21 -5.91 -3.21
C PRO A 43 7.47 -4.56 -3.88
N GLU A 44 8.60 -3.93 -3.52
CA GLU A 44 9.00 -2.67 -4.12
C GLU A 44 8.96 -2.88 -5.63
N ALA A 45 7.96 -2.28 -6.28
CA ALA A 45 7.74 -2.52 -7.70
C ALA A 45 9.01 -2.05 -8.38
N SER A 46 9.76 -2.99 -8.93
CA SER A 46 11.05 -2.64 -9.51
C SER A 46 10.80 -1.65 -10.65
N PRO A 47 11.74 -0.75 -10.92
CA PRO A 47 11.67 0.16 -12.06
C PRO A 47 11.20 -0.52 -13.36
N VAL A 48 11.73 -1.73 -13.58
CA VAL A 48 11.40 -2.62 -14.70
C VAL A 48 9.93 -3.07 -14.68
N THR A 49 9.42 -3.48 -13.52
CA THR A 49 8.03 -3.94 -13.36
C THR A 49 7.03 -2.80 -13.61
N ILE A 50 7.36 -1.57 -13.20
CA ILE A 50 6.48 -0.41 -13.43
C ILE A 50 6.45 -0.04 -14.92
N ALA A 51 7.60 -0.07 -15.59
CA ALA A 51 7.68 0.17 -17.04
C ALA A 51 6.85 -0.86 -17.84
N GLU A 52 6.92 -2.14 -17.47
CA GLU A 52 6.14 -3.22 -18.10
C GLU A 52 4.62 -3.02 -17.90
N ILE A 53 4.19 -2.58 -16.71
CA ILE A 53 2.78 -2.27 -16.44
C ILE A 53 2.31 -1.12 -17.32
N ILE A 54 3.10 -0.03 -17.40
CA ILE A 54 2.79 1.13 -18.27
C ILE A 54 2.68 0.70 -19.73
N ASP A 55 3.57 -0.19 -20.20
CA ASP A 55 3.56 -0.67 -21.59
C ASP A 55 2.37 -1.59 -21.88
N SER A 56 1.96 -2.42 -20.92
CA SER A 56 0.82 -3.34 -21.07
C SER A 56 -0.54 -2.63 -21.09
N GLU A 57 -0.64 -1.38 -20.64
CA GLU A 57 -1.92 -0.66 -20.56
C GLU A 57 -2.46 -0.28 -21.95
N THR A 58 -3.53 -0.92 -22.41
CA THR A 58 -4.03 -0.77 -23.79
C THR A 58 -4.84 0.51 -24.00
N ASN A 59 -5.37 1.12 -22.94
CA ASN A 59 -6.20 2.32 -23.03
C ASN A 59 -5.40 3.63 -23.04
N MET A 60 -4.07 3.57 -22.92
CA MET A 60 -3.23 4.75 -22.79
C MET A 60 -2.44 5.02 -24.09
N LYS A 61 -2.43 6.29 -24.52
CA LYS A 61 -1.65 6.73 -25.69
C LYS A 61 -0.15 6.62 -25.43
N ALA A 62 0.63 6.30 -26.46
CA ALA A 62 2.09 6.12 -26.37
C ALA A 62 2.80 7.36 -25.77
N GLU A 63 2.44 8.57 -26.19
CA GLU A 63 3.02 9.81 -25.64
C GLU A 63 2.83 9.95 -24.13
N LYS A 64 1.65 9.54 -23.61
CA LYS A 64 1.38 9.57 -22.18
C LYS A 64 2.16 8.50 -21.42
N LYS A 65 2.45 7.36 -22.05
CA LYS A 65 3.27 6.30 -21.46
C LYS A 65 4.71 6.75 -21.28
N GLU A 66 5.29 7.40 -22.29
CA GLU A 66 6.64 7.95 -22.23
C GLU A 66 6.76 9.06 -21.17
N MET A 67 5.80 9.98 -21.13
CA MET A 67 5.77 11.02 -20.08
C MET A 67 5.70 10.41 -18.66
N LEU A 68 4.89 9.38 -18.46
CA LEU A 68 4.75 8.71 -17.17
C LEU A 68 6.04 8.00 -16.75
N LYS A 69 6.76 7.39 -17.69
CA LYS A 69 8.08 6.78 -17.43
C LYS A 69 9.11 7.84 -17.01
N GLU A 70 9.13 8.97 -17.71
CA GLU A 70 10.03 10.08 -17.42
C GLU A 70 9.74 10.72 -16.04
N GLU A 71 8.46 10.95 -15.69
CA GLU A 71 8.05 11.48 -14.38
C GLU A 71 8.40 10.54 -13.21
N LEU A 72 8.28 9.24 -13.44
CA LEU A 72 8.59 8.22 -12.44
C LEU A 72 10.10 7.84 -12.43
N CYS A 73 10.89 8.43 -13.34
CA CYS A 73 12.32 8.20 -13.50
C CYS A 73 12.66 6.71 -13.75
N ILE A 74 11.87 6.06 -14.60
CA ILE A 74 11.93 4.63 -14.93
C ILE A 74 12.16 4.36 -16.41
#